data_AF-A0A7S6M066-F1
#
_entry.id   AF-A0A7S6M066-F1
#
_cell.length_a   1.000
_cell.length_b   1.000
_cell.length_c   1.000
_cell.angle_alpha   90.00
_cell.angle_beta   90.00
_cell.angle_gamma   90.00
#
_symmetry.space_group_name_H-M   'P 1'
#
loop_
_entity.id
_entity.type
_entity.pdbx_description
1 polymer ?
#
loop_
_entity_poly.entity_id
_entity_poly.type
_entity_poly.pdbx_seq_one_letter_code
_entity_poly.pdbx_strand_id
1 'polypeptide(L)'
;MNRKLIYGGLGIVVVAAWVMTSSEPTAGQKSRSIPRPKAAKAAGFTEEDYSAKFDRLNEPPRDAFMPVVARSGGSAIGPNVVPAEFAGGEVDWVFTGRFVEDGVPRALVENKSSGEWVFLGAGQSWKSCSVQSIGPDSLTLQGRSGRTATLTPVTEYEELTPSGSGALRPFAPPVSGEIGGGIALRPEPTGNDFSNNNRRMDQDANEEE
;
A
#
# COMPACT_ATOMS: atom_id res chain seq x y z
N MET A 1 -18.85 -13.45 -77.26
CA MET A 1 -19.10 -12.20 -76.50
C MET A 1 -17.91 -11.95 -75.59
N ASN A 2 -17.14 -10.89 -75.85
CA ASN A 2 -15.81 -10.70 -75.23
C ASN A 2 -15.93 -10.31 -73.76
N ARG A 3 -15.55 -11.22 -72.86
CA ARG A 3 -15.55 -11.03 -71.40
C ARG A 3 -14.76 -9.79 -70.96
N LYS A 4 -13.73 -9.42 -71.74
CA LYS A 4 -12.91 -8.19 -71.55
C LYS A 4 -13.74 -6.90 -71.68
N LEU A 5 -14.76 -6.87 -72.54
CA LEU A 5 -15.64 -5.69 -72.69
C LEU A 5 -16.62 -5.57 -71.51
N ILE A 6 -17.07 -6.70 -70.96
CA ILE A 6 -18.00 -6.74 -69.83
C ILE A 6 -17.30 -6.28 -68.55
N TYR A 7 -16.12 -6.82 -68.25
CA TYR A 7 -15.34 -6.39 -67.09
C TYR A 7 -14.79 -4.97 -67.23
N GLY A 8 -14.43 -4.55 -68.45
CA GLY A 8 -14.04 -3.17 -68.73
C GLY A 8 -15.19 -2.18 -68.50
N GLY A 9 -16.39 -2.50 -68.97
CA GLY A 9 -17.58 -1.68 -68.73
C GLY A 9 -17.97 -1.61 -67.26
N LEU A 10 -17.91 -2.73 -66.53
CA LEU A 10 -18.25 -2.78 -65.11
C LEU A 10 -17.27 -1.96 -64.25
N GLY A 11 -15.97 -2.03 -64.55
CA GLY A 11 -14.94 -1.26 -63.85
C GLY A 11 -15.12 0.25 -64.00
N ILE A 12 -15.49 0.73 -65.18
CA ILE A 12 -15.71 2.15 -65.44
C ILE A 12 -16.92 2.68 -64.66
N VAL A 13 -18.01 1.91 -64.57
CA VAL A 13 -19.21 2.31 -63.83
C VAL A 13 -18.94 2.43 -62.33
N VAL A 14 -18.15 1.53 -61.75
CA VAL A 14 -17.77 1.57 -60.32
C VAL A 14 -16.91 2.79 -60.00
N VAL A 15 -15.94 3.11 -60.87
CA VAL A 15 -15.09 4.31 -60.69
C VAL A 15 -15.90 5.60 -60.83
N ALA A 16 -16.81 5.66 -61.82
CA ALA A 16 -17.68 6.81 -62.00
C ALA A 16 -18.62 7.01 -60.79
N ALA A 17 -19.20 5.93 -60.26
CA ALA A 17 -20.02 6.00 -59.05
C ALA A 17 -19.19 6.50 -57.86
N TRP A 18 -17.99 5.96 -57.65
CA TRP A 18 -17.13 6.33 -56.51
C TRP A 18 -16.73 7.82 -56.53
N VAL A 19 -16.34 8.35 -57.69
CA VAL A 19 -16.01 9.77 -57.87
C VAL A 19 -17.23 10.66 -57.66
N MET A 20 -18.43 10.20 -58.03
CA MET A 20 -19.66 10.96 -57.85
C MET A 20 -20.14 11.00 -56.38
N THR A 21 -19.70 10.06 -55.53
CA THR A 21 -20.08 10.04 -54.09
C THR A 21 -19.03 10.70 -53.18
N SER A 22 -17.79 10.87 -53.63
CA SER A 22 -16.75 11.48 -52.81
C SER A 22 -16.96 12.98 -52.71
N SER A 23 -17.65 13.41 -51.65
CA SER A 23 -17.72 14.82 -51.27
C SER A 23 -16.31 15.35 -50.99
N GLU A 24 -15.88 16.35 -51.76
CA GLU A 24 -14.63 17.07 -51.52
C GLU A 24 -14.61 17.64 -50.09
N PRO A 25 -13.50 17.51 -49.35
CA PRO A 25 -13.42 18.09 -48.01
C PRO A 25 -13.39 19.61 -48.13
N THR A 26 -14.45 20.26 -47.65
CA THR A 26 -14.54 21.71 -47.53
C THR A 26 -13.26 22.25 -46.89
N ALA A 27 -12.50 23.05 -47.65
CA ALA A 27 -11.31 23.71 -47.17
C ALA A 27 -11.64 24.52 -45.90
N GLY A 28 -11.08 24.12 -44.76
CA GLY A 28 -11.35 24.74 -43.47
C GLY A 28 -11.02 26.23 -43.47
N GLN A 29 -11.97 27.06 -43.06
CA GLN A 29 -11.77 28.50 -42.90
C GLN A 29 -10.58 28.77 -41.96
N LYS A 30 -9.64 29.60 -42.40
CA LYS A 30 -8.50 30.02 -41.57
C LYS A 30 -9.01 30.78 -40.34
N SER A 31 -8.69 30.27 -39.15
CA SER A 31 -9.02 30.90 -37.87
C SER A 31 -8.40 32.30 -37.80
N ARG A 32 -9.24 33.31 -37.56
CA ARG A 32 -8.81 34.70 -37.39
C ARG A 32 -8.25 34.87 -35.97
N SER A 33 -6.99 35.25 -35.84
CA SER A 33 -6.38 35.48 -34.53
C SER A 33 -7.07 36.65 -33.83
N ILE A 34 -7.64 36.40 -32.66
CA ILE A 34 -8.22 37.43 -31.81
C ILE A 34 -7.08 38.16 -31.08
N PRO A 35 -7.00 39.50 -31.12
CA PRO A 35 -5.99 40.24 -30.37
C PRO A 35 -6.19 40.03 -28.88
N ARG A 36 -5.11 39.73 -28.15
CA ARG A 36 -5.17 39.53 -26.70
C ARG A 36 -5.56 40.86 -26.02
N PRO A 37 -6.45 40.82 -25.01
CA PRO A 37 -6.80 42.03 -24.26
C PRO A 37 -5.55 42.58 -23.58
N LYS A 38 -5.34 43.90 -23.70
CA LYS A 38 -4.32 44.62 -22.93
C LYS A 38 -4.96 45.05 -21.62
N ALA A 39 -4.26 44.84 -20.51
CA ALA A 39 -4.72 45.32 -19.21
C ALA A 39 -4.76 46.85 -19.22
N ALA A 40 -5.90 47.42 -18.81
CA ALA A 40 -6.02 48.85 -18.57
C ALA A 40 -5.32 49.20 -17.23
N LYS A 41 -4.65 50.35 -17.16
CA LYS A 41 -4.06 50.83 -15.90
C LYS A 41 -5.20 51.11 -14.90
N ALA A 42 -5.12 50.52 -13.73
CA ALA A 42 -6.09 50.72 -12.64
C ALA A 42 -5.63 51.89 -11.76
N ALA A 43 -6.58 52.63 -11.18
CA ALA A 43 -6.27 53.72 -10.25
C ALA A 43 -5.65 53.15 -8.96
N GLY A 44 -4.56 53.76 -8.48
CA GLY A 44 -3.90 53.38 -7.22
C GLY A 44 -2.57 52.63 -7.36
N PHE A 45 -2.09 52.38 -8.59
CA PHE A 45 -0.75 51.84 -8.85
C PHE A 45 0.17 52.95 -9.38
N THR A 46 1.43 52.96 -8.96
CA THR A 46 2.43 53.90 -9.48
C THR A 46 3.08 53.35 -10.76
N GLU A 47 3.81 54.18 -11.51
CA GLU A 47 4.46 53.70 -12.75
C GLU A 47 5.54 52.64 -12.46
N GLU A 48 6.14 52.72 -11.28
CA GLU A 48 7.13 51.78 -10.77
C GLU A 48 6.54 50.37 -10.59
N ASP A 49 5.29 50.26 -10.13
CA ASP A 49 4.59 48.98 -9.94
C ASP A 49 4.43 48.20 -11.26
N TYR A 50 4.17 48.91 -12.36
CA TYR A 50 4.02 48.30 -13.68
C TYR A 50 5.34 47.85 -14.30
N SER A 51 6.45 48.43 -13.83
CA SER A 51 7.80 48.09 -14.28
C SER A 51 8.47 47.01 -13.42
N ALA A 52 7.96 46.76 -12.22
CA ALA A 52 8.50 45.80 -11.27
C ALA A 52 8.63 44.40 -11.92
N LYS A 53 9.84 43.85 -11.83
CA LYS A 53 10.15 42.47 -12.22
C LYS A 53 10.51 41.71 -10.96
N PHE A 54 9.76 40.66 -10.69
CA PHE A 54 10.09 39.70 -9.64
C PHE A 54 10.92 38.58 -10.25
N ASP A 55 11.93 38.14 -9.51
CA ASP A 55 12.67 36.95 -9.86
C ASP A 55 11.71 35.76 -9.90
N ARG A 56 11.79 34.96 -10.96
CA ARG A 56 11.02 33.72 -11.03
C ARG A 56 11.66 32.75 -10.04
N LEU A 57 10.87 32.27 -9.07
CA LEU A 57 11.27 31.14 -8.26
C LEU A 57 11.39 29.93 -9.19
N ASN A 58 12.62 29.61 -9.57
CA ASN A 58 12.97 28.50 -10.46
C ASN A 58 13.41 27.28 -9.64
N GLU A 59 12.84 27.12 -8.44
CA GLU A 59 13.04 25.93 -7.63
C GLU A 59 12.11 24.85 -8.19
N PRO A 60 12.62 23.63 -8.48
CA PRO A 60 11.74 22.53 -8.86
C PRO A 60 10.66 22.37 -7.78
N PRO A 61 9.40 22.12 -8.15
CA PRO A 61 8.33 21.91 -7.18
C PRO A 61 8.79 20.86 -6.17
N ARG A 62 8.85 21.21 -4.89
CA ARG A 62 9.05 20.21 -3.85
C ARG A 62 7.81 19.34 -3.84
N ASP A 63 7.99 18.07 -4.24
CA ASP A 63 6.92 17.10 -4.19
C ASP A 63 6.59 16.82 -2.72
N ALA A 64 5.58 17.51 -2.20
CA ALA A 64 5.09 17.34 -0.83
C ALA A 64 4.43 15.97 -0.60
N PHE A 65 4.20 15.20 -1.67
CA PHE A 65 3.63 13.86 -1.63
C PHE A 65 4.65 12.77 -1.95
N MET A 66 5.94 13.11 -2.12
CA MET A 66 6.99 12.11 -2.15
C MET A 66 7.18 11.62 -0.71
N PRO A 67 6.76 10.38 -0.36
CA PRO A 67 7.04 9.88 0.96
C PRO A 67 8.56 9.86 1.14
N VAL A 68 9.03 10.30 2.31
CA VAL A 68 10.44 10.21 2.74
C VAL A 68 10.90 8.76 2.91
N VAL A 69 10.16 7.78 2.39
CA VAL A 69 10.63 6.41 2.26
C VAL A 69 11.47 6.33 0.98
N ALA A 70 12.65 6.94 1.03
CA ALA A 70 13.75 6.43 0.25
C ALA A 70 13.92 4.97 0.70
N ARG A 71 13.49 4.03 -0.13
CA ARG A 71 13.82 2.61 0.07
C ARG A 71 15.33 2.51 0.00
N SER A 72 16.00 2.63 1.15
CA SER A 72 17.37 2.20 1.29
C SER A 72 17.34 0.70 1.05
N GLY A 73 17.76 0.27 -0.14
CA GLY A 73 18.04 -1.13 -0.46
C GLY A 73 19.26 -1.64 0.32
N GLY A 74 19.22 -1.50 1.63
CA GLY A 74 20.16 -2.02 2.60
C GLY A 74 19.34 -2.31 3.84
N SER A 75 19.44 -3.55 4.32
CA SER A 75 18.83 -4.02 5.57
C SER A 75 19.09 -2.95 6.63
N ALA A 76 18.04 -2.19 6.97
CA ALA A 76 18.17 -1.15 7.98
C ALA A 76 18.58 -1.87 9.26
N ILE A 77 19.72 -1.50 9.84
CA ILE A 77 20.12 -1.95 11.17
C ILE A 77 19.22 -1.21 12.16
N GLY A 78 17.93 -1.54 12.12
CA GLY A 78 16.95 -1.07 13.07
C GLY A 78 17.27 -1.67 14.44
N PRO A 79 16.84 -1.02 15.53
CA PRO A 79 17.09 -1.52 16.88
C PRO A 79 16.41 -2.88 17.13
N ASN A 80 15.56 -3.35 16.22
CA ASN A 80 14.87 -4.63 16.23
C ASN A 80 15.57 -5.74 15.41
N VAL A 81 16.61 -5.41 14.63
CA VAL A 81 17.21 -6.33 13.65
C VAL A 81 18.38 -7.09 14.27
N VAL A 82 18.35 -8.42 14.13
CA VAL A 82 19.46 -9.28 14.53
C VAL A 82 20.64 -9.04 13.58
N PRO A 83 21.83 -8.71 14.09
CA PRO A 83 23.01 -8.58 13.26
C PRO A 83 23.31 -9.86 12.48
N ALA A 84 23.67 -9.74 11.20
CA ALA A 84 23.89 -10.89 10.34
C ALA A 84 25.00 -11.83 10.88
N GLU A 85 26.02 -11.26 11.54
CA GLU A 85 27.06 -12.06 12.18
C GLU A 85 26.56 -12.99 13.29
N PHE A 86 25.40 -12.68 13.90
CA PHE A 86 24.76 -13.50 14.92
C PHE A 86 23.85 -14.56 14.29
N ALA A 87 23.23 -14.22 13.16
CA ALA A 87 22.37 -15.10 12.39
C ALA A 87 23.10 -15.92 11.32
N GLY A 88 24.39 -16.23 11.50
CA GLY A 88 25.14 -17.10 10.58
C GLY A 88 25.38 -16.52 9.19
N GLY A 89 25.28 -15.20 9.04
CA GLY A 89 25.40 -14.47 7.78
C GLY A 89 24.06 -14.14 7.12
N GLU A 90 22.95 -14.63 7.66
CA GLU A 90 21.61 -14.31 7.17
C GLU A 90 21.17 -12.91 7.62
N VAL A 91 20.45 -12.21 6.74
CA VAL A 91 19.90 -10.88 6.99
C VAL A 91 18.39 -10.96 7.25
N ASP A 92 17.80 -9.83 7.66
CA ASP A 92 16.34 -9.64 7.85
C ASP A 92 15.71 -10.47 8.97
N TRP A 93 16.51 -11.00 9.89
CA TRP A 93 16.05 -11.53 11.16
C TRP A 93 15.69 -10.39 12.12
N VAL A 94 14.50 -10.44 12.69
CA VAL A 94 13.92 -9.36 13.48
C VAL A 94 13.33 -9.91 14.77
N PHE A 95 13.61 -9.24 15.87
CA PHE A 95 12.94 -9.50 17.14
C PHE A 95 11.54 -8.88 17.11
N THR A 96 10.51 -9.73 17.08
CA THR A 96 9.11 -9.28 16.92
C THR A 96 8.35 -9.24 18.24
N GLY A 97 8.73 -10.06 19.21
CA GLY A 97 8.09 -10.02 20.51
C GLY A 97 8.56 -11.09 21.49
N ARG A 98 7.89 -11.14 22.63
CA ARG A 98 8.14 -12.11 23.68
C ARG A 98 6.84 -12.67 24.20
N PHE A 99 6.92 -13.82 24.84
CA PHE A 99 5.82 -14.44 25.56
C PHE A 99 6.38 -15.19 26.76
N VAL A 100 5.50 -15.68 27.61
CA VAL A 100 5.84 -16.48 28.77
C VAL A 100 5.22 -17.85 28.59
N GLU A 101 6.06 -18.88 28.59
CA GLU A 101 5.66 -20.28 28.50
C GLU A 101 6.06 -20.97 29.81
N ASP A 102 5.08 -21.52 30.53
CA ASP A 102 5.28 -22.15 31.85
C ASP A 102 6.05 -21.26 32.87
N GLY A 103 5.81 -19.95 32.82
CA GLY A 103 6.47 -18.97 33.69
C GLY A 103 7.88 -18.56 33.24
N VAL A 104 8.39 -19.11 32.12
CA VAL A 104 9.70 -18.80 31.56
C VAL A 104 9.56 -17.85 30.37
N PRO A 105 10.23 -16.68 30.38
CA PRO A 105 10.24 -15.78 29.23
C PRO A 105 10.91 -16.41 28.00
N ARG A 106 10.25 -16.31 26.85
CA ARG A 106 10.74 -16.70 25.54
C ARG A 106 10.65 -15.51 24.59
N ALA A 107 11.65 -15.39 23.72
CA ALA A 107 11.71 -14.38 22.67
C ALA A 107 11.36 -15.00 21.32
N LEU A 108 10.62 -14.27 20.50
CA LEU A 108 10.29 -14.62 19.13
C LEU A 108 11.14 -13.78 18.17
N VAL A 109 11.87 -14.47 17.30
CA VAL A 109 12.66 -13.86 16.23
C VAL A 109 12.19 -14.43 14.90
N GLU A 110 11.93 -13.55 13.93
CA GLU A 110 11.36 -13.88 12.63
C GLU A 110 12.25 -13.35 11.51
N ASN A 111 12.46 -14.14 10.46
CA ASN A 111 13.10 -13.68 9.24
C ASN A 111 12.03 -13.14 8.29
N LYS A 112 12.06 -11.84 8.01
CA LYS A 112 11.06 -11.20 7.13
C LYS A 112 11.14 -11.67 5.68
N SER A 113 12.30 -12.11 5.22
CA SER A 113 12.54 -12.51 3.83
C SER A 113 12.10 -13.96 3.58
N SER A 114 12.45 -14.88 4.48
CA SER A 114 12.10 -16.30 4.34
C SER A 114 10.78 -16.70 5.00
N GLY A 115 10.26 -15.89 5.93
CA GLY A 115 9.11 -16.25 6.77
C GLY A 115 9.43 -17.29 7.85
N GLU A 116 10.72 -17.59 8.06
CA GLU A 116 11.15 -18.46 9.14
C GLU A 116 11.03 -17.77 10.50
N TRP A 117 10.85 -18.55 11.56
CA TRP A 117 10.68 -18.04 12.91
C TRP A 117 11.26 -19.01 13.92
N VAL A 118 11.70 -18.47 15.06
CA VAL A 118 12.30 -19.25 16.13
C VAL A 118 11.95 -18.67 17.49
N PHE A 119 11.71 -19.57 18.45
CA PHE A 119 11.60 -19.23 19.85
C PHE A 119 12.92 -19.44 20.57
N LEU A 120 13.39 -18.41 21.25
CA LEU A 120 14.65 -18.42 21.97
C LEU A 120 14.41 -18.23 23.47
N GLY A 121 15.13 -18.99 24.30
CA GLY A 121 15.14 -18.83 25.75
C GLY A 121 16.44 -18.24 26.25
N ALA A 122 16.44 -17.70 27.46
CA ALA A 122 17.65 -17.21 28.11
C ALA A 122 18.71 -18.32 28.19
N GLY A 123 19.96 -18.00 27.84
CA GLY A 123 21.08 -18.94 27.79
C GLY A 123 21.11 -19.86 26.57
N GLN A 124 20.08 -19.87 25.73
CA GLN A 124 20.03 -20.73 24.53
C GLN A 124 21.03 -20.23 23.48
N SER A 125 21.82 -21.15 22.93
CA SER A 125 22.63 -20.90 21.72
C SER A 125 21.75 -21.03 20.47
N TRP A 126 21.92 -20.09 19.54
CA TRP A 126 21.21 -20.08 18.26
C TRP A 126 22.09 -19.47 17.18
N LYS A 127 22.26 -20.21 16.06
CA LYS A 127 23.16 -19.87 14.96
C LYS A 127 24.57 -19.50 15.50
N SER A 128 24.99 -18.25 15.34
CA SER A 128 26.32 -17.74 15.75
C SER A 128 26.26 -16.87 17.02
N CYS A 129 25.17 -16.92 17.78
CA CYS A 129 25.00 -16.21 19.05
C CYS A 129 24.41 -17.06 20.17
N SER A 130 24.39 -16.50 21.37
CA SER A 130 23.64 -16.99 22.52
C SER A 130 22.74 -15.89 23.09
N VAL A 131 21.62 -16.27 23.68
CA VAL A 131 20.74 -15.34 24.38
C VAL A 131 21.31 -15.04 25.75
N GLN A 132 21.68 -13.78 25.99
CA GLN A 132 22.18 -13.33 27.28
C GLN A 132 21.04 -13.03 28.26
N SER A 133 20.01 -12.32 27.79
CA SER A 133 18.84 -11.98 28.60
C SER A 133 17.62 -11.69 27.74
N ILE A 134 16.45 -11.94 28.31
CA ILE A 134 15.14 -11.60 27.76
C ILE A 134 14.47 -10.69 28.77
N GLY A 135 14.42 -9.39 28.46
CA GLY A 135 13.77 -8.37 29.28
C GLY A 135 12.31 -8.14 28.86
N PRO A 136 11.60 -7.24 29.56
CA PRO A 136 10.22 -6.88 29.22
C PRO A 136 10.07 -6.29 27.82
N ASP A 137 11.03 -5.48 27.37
CA ASP A 137 10.99 -4.79 26.08
C ASP A 137 12.30 -4.94 25.32
N SER A 138 13.09 -5.96 25.64
CA SER A 138 14.38 -6.17 25.01
C SER A 138 14.84 -7.61 24.96
N LEU A 139 15.59 -7.93 23.91
CA LEU A 139 16.31 -9.18 23.74
C LEU A 139 17.80 -8.87 23.62
N THR A 140 18.63 -9.42 24.50
CA THR A 140 20.08 -9.23 24.43
C THR A 140 20.75 -10.49 23.93
N LEU A 141 21.44 -10.39 22.80
CA LEU A 141 22.18 -11.46 22.15
C LEU A 141 23.68 -11.23 22.26
N GLN A 142 24.46 -12.29 22.47
CA GLN A 142 25.91 -12.24 22.43
C GLN A 142 26.42 -13.10 21.28
N GLY A 143 27.12 -12.49 20.33
CA GLY A 143 27.77 -13.20 19.23
C GLY A 143 29.03 -13.95 19.67
N ARG A 144 29.52 -14.85 18.83
CA ARG A 144 30.77 -15.61 19.07
C ARG A 144 32.00 -14.72 19.29
N SER A 145 32.02 -13.49 18.76
CA SER A 145 33.08 -12.51 18.98
C SER A 145 33.07 -11.89 20.39
N GLY A 146 32.08 -12.21 21.22
CA GLY A 146 31.82 -11.56 22.51
C GLY A 146 31.05 -10.25 22.41
N ARG A 147 30.81 -9.74 21.18
CA ARG A 147 29.96 -8.57 20.94
C ARG A 147 28.53 -8.84 21.37
N THR A 148 27.91 -7.86 22.01
CA THR A 148 26.51 -7.91 22.42
C THR A 148 25.67 -6.99 21.54
N ALA A 149 24.44 -7.41 21.23
CA ALA A 149 23.41 -6.57 20.62
C ALA A 149 22.14 -6.64 21.47
N THR A 150 21.60 -5.48 21.82
CA THR A 150 20.31 -5.37 22.50
C THR A 150 19.27 -4.94 21.47
N LEU A 151 18.25 -5.76 21.33
CA LEU A 151 17.17 -5.58 20.37
C LEU A 151 15.91 -5.12 21.08
N THR A 152 15.17 -4.20 20.50
CA THR A 152 13.83 -3.80 20.95
C THR A 152 12.77 -4.40 20.03
N PRO A 153 11.61 -4.82 20.54
CA PRO A 153 10.59 -5.44 19.71
C PRO A 153 10.07 -4.43 18.68
N VAL A 154 9.58 -4.95 17.55
CA VAL A 154 8.86 -4.14 16.57
C VAL A 154 7.58 -3.60 17.21
N THR A 155 7.50 -2.28 17.39
CA THR A 155 6.30 -1.60 17.91
C THR A 155 5.34 -1.14 16.82
N GLU A 156 5.84 -1.03 15.58
CA GLU A 156 5.06 -0.62 14.42
C GLU A 156 5.05 -1.76 13.40
N TYR A 157 3.90 -2.40 13.25
CA TYR A 157 3.63 -3.20 12.08
C TYR A 157 3.57 -2.21 10.91
N GLU A 158 4.62 -2.14 10.08
CA GLU A 158 4.42 -1.63 8.73
C GLU A 158 3.33 -2.51 8.12
N GLU A 159 2.17 -1.92 7.88
CA GLU A 159 1.02 -2.59 7.31
C GLU A 159 1.43 -3.06 5.91
N LEU A 160 1.82 -4.33 5.82
CA LEU A 160 2.05 -4.99 4.54
C LEU A 160 0.70 -5.02 3.84
N THR A 161 0.46 -4.05 2.95
CA THR A 161 -0.69 -4.11 2.04
C THR A 161 -0.58 -5.43 1.25
N PRO A 162 -1.50 -6.39 1.44
CA PRO A 162 -1.40 -7.67 0.77
C PRO A 162 -1.70 -7.47 -0.72
N SER A 163 -0.67 -7.53 -1.56
CA SER A 163 -0.87 -7.86 -2.97
C SER A 163 -1.15 -9.35 -3.08
N GLY A 164 -2.41 -9.73 -2.88
CA GLY A 164 -2.83 -11.12 -3.08
C GLY A 164 -4.21 -11.39 -2.50
N SER A 165 -5.19 -11.56 -3.38
CA SER A 165 -6.51 -12.10 -3.06
C SER A 165 -6.40 -13.57 -2.67
N GLY A 166 -6.07 -13.85 -1.42
CA GLY A 166 -6.11 -15.17 -0.82
C GLY A 166 -6.85 -15.10 0.49
N ALA A 167 -7.98 -15.78 0.60
CA ALA A 167 -8.80 -15.81 1.80
C ALA A 167 -7.97 -16.33 3.01
N LEU A 168 -7.71 -15.46 3.97
CA LEU A 168 -7.06 -15.81 5.23
C LEU A 168 -8.00 -16.68 6.07
N ARG A 169 -7.57 -17.90 6.40
CA ARG A 169 -8.19 -18.69 7.46
C ARG A 169 -7.36 -18.50 8.74
N PRO A 170 -7.93 -18.04 9.85
CA PRO A 170 -7.20 -17.97 11.11
C PRO A 170 -6.92 -19.39 11.61
N PHE A 171 -5.63 -19.72 11.75
CA PHE A 171 -5.17 -20.83 12.57
C PHE A 171 -4.58 -20.24 13.84
N ALA A 172 -5.23 -20.46 14.97
CA ALA A 172 -4.71 -20.07 16.28
C ALA A 172 -4.84 -21.27 17.24
N PRO A 173 -3.75 -21.85 17.76
CA PRO A 173 -3.83 -22.58 19.02
C PRO A 173 -4.22 -21.60 20.14
N PRO A 174 -4.91 -22.04 21.21
CA PRO A 174 -5.33 -21.13 22.28
C PRO A 174 -4.11 -20.61 23.04
N VAL A 175 -3.70 -19.37 22.74
CA VAL A 175 -2.70 -18.63 23.51
C VAL A 175 -3.42 -17.95 24.67
N SER A 176 -3.03 -18.28 25.91
CA SER A 176 -3.56 -17.65 27.12
C SER A 176 -2.50 -16.70 27.69
N GLY A 177 -2.83 -15.42 27.80
CA GLY A 177 -1.98 -14.38 28.37
C GLY A 177 -2.64 -13.01 28.25
N GLU A 178 -2.45 -12.13 29.25
CA GLU A 178 -2.99 -10.77 29.22
C GLU A 178 -2.30 -9.95 28.12
N ILE A 179 -3.04 -9.63 27.07
CA ILE A 179 -2.68 -8.57 26.13
C ILE A 179 -3.22 -7.28 26.76
N GLY A 180 -2.31 -6.38 27.17
CA GLY A 180 -2.52 -4.97 27.46
C GLY A 180 -3.84 -4.58 28.16
N GLY A 181 -3.76 -4.28 29.46
CA GLY A 181 -4.69 -3.37 30.15
C GLY A 181 -6.18 -3.47 29.79
N GLY A 182 -6.86 -4.47 30.33
CA GLY A 182 -8.26 -4.30 30.75
C GLY A 182 -9.34 -4.20 29.67
N ILE A 183 -9.23 -4.91 28.54
CA ILE A 183 -10.41 -5.20 27.71
C ILE A 183 -10.52 -6.72 27.57
N ALA A 184 -11.38 -7.31 28.39
CA ALA A 184 -11.78 -8.71 28.25
C ALA A 184 -12.66 -8.86 27.00
N LEU A 185 -12.05 -9.22 25.88
CA LEU A 185 -12.79 -9.70 24.71
C LEU A 185 -13.30 -11.11 25.03
N ARG A 186 -14.48 -11.19 25.65
CA ARG A 186 -15.23 -12.43 25.72
C ARG A 186 -15.87 -12.64 24.35
N PRO A 187 -15.55 -13.72 23.60
CA PRO A 187 -16.29 -14.02 22.39
C PRO A 187 -17.75 -14.30 22.77
N GLU A 188 -18.67 -13.52 22.22
CA GLU A 188 -20.09 -13.83 22.28
C GLU A 188 -20.31 -15.22 21.65
N PRO A 189 -21.02 -16.14 22.31
CA PRO A 189 -21.40 -17.39 21.67
C PRO A 189 -22.31 -17.07 20.49
N THR A 190 -21.87 -17.41 19.28
CA THR A 190 -22.65 -17.37 18.05
C THR A 190 -23.86 -18.31 18.18
N GLY A 191 -24.96 -17.78 18.70
CA GLY A 191 -26.28 -18.37 18.60
C GLY A 191 -26.86 -18.06 17.22
N ASN A 192 -26.84 -19.06 16.34
CA ASN A 192 -27.59 -19.03 15.10
C ASN A 192 -29.10 -19.07 15.43
N ASP A 193 -29.76 -17.92 15.45
CA ASP A 193 -31.21 -17.82 15.35
C ASP A 193 -31.60 -16.79 14.27
N PHE A 194 -31.18 -17.07 13.03
CA PHE A 194 -31.90 -16.59 11.85
C PHE A 194 -33.06 -17.53 11.56
N SER A 195 -34.07 -17.49 12.42
CA SER A 195 -35.42 -17.87 12.03
C SER A 195 -36.41 -17.10 12.87
N ASN A 196 -37.37 -16.51 12.15
CA ASN A 196 -38.73 -16.21 12.61
C ASN A 196 -39.12 -14.76 12.95
N ASN A 197 -38.63 -13.76 12.20
CA ASN A 197 -39.23 -12.40 12.21
C ASN A 197 -40.16 -12.08 11.03
N ASN A 198 -40.49 -13.05 10.17
CA ASN A 198 -41.41 -12.85 9.03
C ASN A 198 -42.85 -13.32 9.30
N ARG A 199 -43.40 -13.07 10.49
CA ARG A 199 -44.83 -13.31 10.72
C ARG A 199 -45.41 -12.41 11.83
N ARG A 200 -45.51 -11.10 11.57
CA ARG A 200 -46.46 -10.16 12.21
C ARG A 200 -46.43 -8.78 11.54
N MET A 201 -46.74 -8.76 10.26
CA MET A 201 -47.29 -7.58 9.58
C MET A 201 -48.46 -8.12 8.77
N ASP A 202 -49.61 -8.25 9.42
CA ASP A 202 -50.95 -8.48 8.84
C ASP A 202 -51.91 -8.78 10.00
N GLN A 203 -52.16 -7.78 10.86
CA GLN A 203 -53.34 -7.67 11.73
C GLN A 203 -53.18 -6.40 12.55
N ASP A 204 -53.55 -5.27 11.96
CA ASP A 204 -54.08 -4.09 12.64
C ASP A 204 -54.68 -3.17 11.55
N ALA A 205 -55.74 -3.69 10.94
CA ALA A 205 -56.72 -2.93 10.19
C ALA A 205 -58.07 -3.61 10.45
N ASN A 206 -59.08 -2.80 10.82
CA ASN A 206 -60.44 -3.15 11.26
C ASN A 206 -60.55 -3.70 12.70
N GLU A 207 -61.44 -3.27 13.60
CA GLU A 207 -62.72 -2.52 13.58
C GLU A 207 -62.89 -1.88 14.98
N GLU A 208 -63.30 -0.61 15.13
CA GLU A 208 -64.67 -0.18 15.44
C GLU A 208 -65.44 -1.07 16.45
N GLU A 209 -65.51 -0.64 17.72
CA GLU A 209 -66.76 -0.34 18.46
C GLU A 209 -66.47 0.45 19.76
#